data_AF-A0A353VAI6-F1
#
_entry.id   AF-A0A353VAI6-F1
#
_cell.length_a   1.000
_cell.length_b   1.000
_cell.length_c   1.000
_cell.angle_alpha   90.00
_cell.angle_beta   90.00
_cell.angle_gamma   90.00
#
_symmetry.space_group_name_H-M   'P 1'
#
loop_
_entity.id
_entity.type
_entity.pdbx_description
1 polymer ?
#
loop_
_entity_poly.entity_id
_entity_poly.type
_entity_poly.pdbx_seq_one_letter_code
_entity_poly.pdbx_strand_id
1 'polypeptide(L)'
;MRRRWLVRGGIVAAGLPSLAAYRLDLHARFGAGLDVLAVYVALFAGLFALYLAAVWIVLARPARDPVVLALVLAFGLAFRVASLPAPVVLSSDVYRYLWDGRVQRAGINPYRYPPAAPELQPLRDARIHPRINRPDAPTIYPPGAQAAFLAVAWVAPDSLLGWRLFLLLAEVATALLLLRLLDRLAVPREAVVLYAWAPLAVFEGVQAGHLEVAVLPALLLALLWRQEGRLLSAGAALGVAVLLKLYPAVLLLAWWRRGDRRLPAACAAVVVAGYLPYLAGAGTGVVGFLPRYFGSAEDFNVGLRYFLTEAVGLGGAGVRAG
;
A
#
# COMPACT_ATOMS: atom_id res chain seq x y z
N MET A 1 -32.81 -22.60 -2.90
CA MET A 1 -32.19 -22.84 -1.56
C MET A 1 -30.89 -23.64 -1.65
N ARG A 2 -30.85 -24.83 -2.28
CA ARG A 2 -29.65 -25.69 -2.42
C ARG A 2 -28.39 -24.97 -2.96
N ARG A 3 -28.56 -24.06 -3.93
CA ARG A 3 -27.47 -23.25 -4.52
C ARG A 3 -26.75 -22.33 -3.51
N ARG A 4 -27.49 -21.69 -2.60
CA ARG A 4 -26.92 -20.80 -1.57
C ARG A 4 -26.06 -21.58 -0.59
N TRP A 5 -26.51 -22.78 -0.20
CA TRP A 5 -25.74 -23.67 0.67
C TRP A 5 -24.43 -24.13 0.05
N LEU A 6 -24.41 -24.44 -1.25
CA LEU A 6 -23.17 -24.80 -1.96
C LEU A 6 -22.17 -23.64 -2.00
N VAL A 7 -22.62 -22.41 -2.29
CA VAL A 7 -21.74 -21.23 -2.31
C VAL A 7 -21.20 -20.93 -0.91
N ARG A 8 -22.07 -20.92 0.11
CA ARG A 8 -21.65 -20.71 1.51
C ARG A 8 -20.64 -21.77 1.95
N GLY A 9 -20.91 -23.05 1.69
CA GLY A 9 -20.01 -24.16 2.01
C GLY A 9 -18.67 -24.05 1.30
N GLY A 10 -18.67 -23.69 0.01
CA GLY A 10 -17.45 -23.48 -0.77
C GLY A 10 -16.61 -22.32 -0.23
N ILE A 11 -17.24 -21.21 0.18
CA ILE A 11 -16.53 -20.07 0.79
C ILE A 11 -15.95 -20.46 2.15
N VAL A 12 -16.69 -21.19 3.00
CA VAL A 12 -16.12 -21.68 4.27
C VAL A 12 -14.96 -22.65 4.03
N ALA A 13 -15.10 -23.57 3.07
CA ALA A 13 -14.08 -24.55 2.72
C ALA A 13 -12.80 -23.92 2.17
N ALA A 14 -12.88 -22.80 1.44
CA ALA A 14 -11.71 -22.05 0.99
C ALA A 14 -11.16 -21.10 2.09
N GLY A 15 -12.04 -20.54 2.91
CA GLY A 15 -11.71 -19.52 3.91
C GLY A 15 -10.97 -20.07 5.13
N LEU A 16 -11.39 -21.20 5.68
CA LEU A 16 -10.74 -21.83 6.84
C LEU A 16 -9.25 -22.20 6.59
N PRO A 17 -8.88 -22.93 5.52
CA PRO A 17 -7.48 -23.22 5.24
C PRO A 17 -6.68 -21.95 4.91
N SER A 18 -7.28 -20.97 4.24
CA SER A 18 -6.63 -19.67 3.99
C SER A 18 -6.30 -18.96 5.32
N LEU A 19 -7.25 -18.92 6.26
CA LEU A 19 -7.03 -18.32 7.58
C LEU A 19 -5.93 -19.05 8.35
N ALA A 20 -5.91 -20.37 8.31
CA ALA A 20 -4.84 -21.16 8.93
C ALA A 20 -3.48 -20.82 8.32
N ALA A 21 -3.40 -20.73 6.99
CA ALA A 21 -2.21 -20.37 6.25
C ALA A 21 -1.68 -18.96 6.60
N TYR A 22 -2.54 -17.94 6.70
CA TYR A 22 -2.13 -16.59 7.10
C TYR A 22 -1.63 -16.48 8.55
N ARG A 23 -2.00 -17.43 9.42
CA ARG A 23 -1.49 -17.51 10.80
C ARG A 23 -0.14 -18.22 10.91
N LEU A 24 0.35 -18.84 9.82
CA LEU A 24 1.63 -19.53 9.85
C LEU A 24 2.76 -18.51 9.88
N ASP A 25 3.43 -18.42 11.04
CA ASP A 25 4.73 -17.77 11.14
C ASP A 25 5.80 -18.72 10.60
N LEU A 26 6.05 -18.65 9.29
CA LEU A 26 7.06 -19.49 8.63
C LEU A 26 8.48 -19.15 9.11
N HIS A 27 8.75 -17.90 9.49
CA HIS A 27 10.09 -17.49 9.91
C HIS A 27 10.44 -18.07 11.28
N ALA A 28 9.50 -18.02 12.23
CA ALA A 28 9.67 -18.66 13.54
C ALA A 28 9.84 -20.19 13.42
N ARG A 29 9.32 -20.81 12.36
CA ARG A 29 9.35 -22.27 12.17
C ARG A 29 10.54 -22.78 11.37
N PHE A 30 11.03 -22.02 10.41
CA PHE A 30 12.01 -22.50 9.42
C PHE A 30 13.24 -21.59 9.25
N GLY A 31 13.30 -20.41 9.88
CA GLY A 31 14.46 -19.51 9.82
C GLY A 31 14.50 -18.62 8.57
N ALA A 32 15.71 -18.33 8.05
CA ALA A 32 15.95 -17.41 6.92
C ALA A 32 16.65 -18.06 5.70
N GLY A 33 16.69 -19.39 5.64
CA GLY A 33 17.34 -20.13 4.55
C GLY A 33 16.59 -20.04 3.21
N LEU A 34 17.25 -20.45 2.12
CA LEU A 34 16.66 -20.49 0.77
C LEU A 34 15.49 -21.50 0.66
N ASP A 35 15.53 -22.55 1.47
CA ASP A 35 14.44 -23.50 1.66
C ASP A 35 13.17 -22.84 2.20
N VAL A 36 13.31 -21.83 3.07
CA VAL A 36 12.19 -21.04 3.60
C VAL A 36 11.53 -20.20 2.52
N LEU A 37 12.31 -19.68 1.56
CA LEU A 37 11.78 -18.94 0.41
C LEU A 37 10.89 -19.85 -0.45
N ALA A 38 11.32 -21.08 -0.73
CA ALA A 38 10.51 -22.04 -1.48
C ALA A 38 9.18 -22.36 -0.76
N VAL A 39 9.23 -22.52 0.57
CA VAL A 39 8.02 -22.71 1.39
C VAL A 39 7.11 -21.48 1.34
N TYR A 40 7.67 -20.27 1.38
CA TYR A 40 6.90 -19.03 1.26
C TYR A 40 6.21 -18.91 -0.11
N VAL A 41 6.93 -19.23 -1.19
CA VAL A 41 6.37 -19.26 -2.55
C VAL A 41 5.25 -20.30 -2.67
N ALA A 42 5.45 -21.51 -2.13
CA ALA A 42 4.42 -22.55 -2.15
C ALA A 42 3.17 -22.16 -1.34
N LEU A 43 3.36 -21.55 -0.16
CA LEU A 43 2.27 -21.03 0.66
C LEU A 43 1.49 -19.94 -0.10
N PHE A 44 2.20 -19.00 -0.70
CA PHE A 44 1.62 -17.91 -1.48
C PHE A 44 0.84 -18.43 -2.69
N ALA A 45 1.39 -19.41 -3.42
CA ALA A 45 0.72 -20.07 -4.54
C ALA A 45 -0.55 -20.81 -4.09
N GLY A 46 -0.50 -21.53 -2.96
CA GLY A 46 -1.66 -22.20 -2.36
C GLY A 46 -2.76 -21.22 -1.97
N LEU A 47 -2.40 -20.08 -1.35
CA LEU A 47 -3.33 -19.00 -1.02
C LEU A 47 -3.95 -18.37 -2.27
N PHE A 48 -3.18 -18.21 -3.35
CA PHE A 48 -3.70 -17.77 -4.65
C PHE A 48 -4.69 -18.77 -5.24
N ALA A 49 -4.41 -20.07 -5.18
CA ALA A 49 -5.33 -21.09 -5.66
C ALA A 49 -6.66 -21.06 -4.88
N LEU A 50 -6.61 -20.95 -3.54
CA LEU A 50 -7.80 -20.81 -2.70
C LEU A 50 -8.58 -19.52 -2.99
N TYR A 51 -7.87 -18.41 -3.18
CA TYR A 51 -8.44 -17.13 -3.60
C TYR A 51 -9.16 -17.23 -4.94
N LEU A 52 -8.52 -17.77 -5.97
CA LEU A 52 -9.11 -17.92 -7.30
C LEU A 52 -10.32 -18.87 -7.27
N ALA A 53 -10.26 -19.94 -6.47
CA ALA A 53 -11.40 -20.82 -6.24
C ALA A 53 -12.58 -20.07 -5.60
N ALA A 54 -12.33 -19.26 -4.56
CA ALA A 54 -13.37 -18.45 -3.92
C ALA A 54 -13.97 -17.41 -4.88
N VAL A 55 -13.14 -16.71 -5.65
CA VAL A 55 -13.57 -15.79 -6.72
C VAL A 55 -14.45 -16.51 -7.72
N TRP A 56 -14.02 -17.67 -8.22
CA TRP A 56 -14.79 -18.47 -9.17
C TRP A 56 -16.13 -18.91 -8.59
N ILE A 57 -16.15 -19.41 -7.34
CA ILE A 57 -17.39 -19.83 -6.66
C ILE A 57 -18.40 -18.68 -6.56
N VAL A 58 -17.93 -17.48 -6.21
CA VAL A 58 -18.78 -16.29 -6.05
C VAL A 58 -19.26 -15.74 -7.38
N LEU A 59 -18.34 -15.56 -8.34
CA LEU A 59 -18.62 -14.87 -9.60
C LEU A 59 -19.28 -15.77 -10.65
N ALA A 60 -18.95 -17.07 -10.72
CA ALA A 60 -19.61 -17.99 -11.64
C ALA A 60 -21.08 -18.23 -11.23
N ARG A 61 -21.41 -18.01 -9.97
CA ARG A 61 -22.77 -18.22 -9.45
C ARG A 61 -23.21 -17.10 -8.49
N PRO A 62 -23.51 -15.89 -8.99
CA PRO A 62 -23.96 -14.79 -8.15
C PRO A 62 -25.22 -15.18 -7.37
N ALA A 63 -25.11 -15.15 -6.05
CA ALA A 63 -26.16 -15.63 -5.15
C ALA A 63 -27.06 -14.51 -4.63
N ARG A 64 -26.59 -13.25 -4.67
CA ARG A 64 -27.20 -12.07 -4.01
C ARG A 64 -27.62 -12.43 -2.59
N ASP A 65 -26.67 -13.02 -1.86
CA ASP A 65 -26.85 -13.64 -0.56
C ASP A 65 -26.07 -12.86 0.50
N PRO A 66 -26.77 -12.17 1.42
CA PRO A 66 -26.11 -11.37 2.46
C PRO A 66 -25.20 -12.21 3.36
N VAL A 67 -25.47 -13.51 3.52
CA VAL A 67 -24.61 -14.42 4.28
C VAL A 67 -23.28 -14.66 3.55
N VAL A 68 -23.31 -14.80 2.21
CA VAL A 68 -22.07 -14.94 1.42
C VAL A 68 -21.25 -13.66 1.49
N LEU A 69 -21.89 -12.50 1.37
CA LEU A 69 -21.22 -11.20 1.56
C LEU A 69 -20.57 -11.11 2.96
N ALA A 70 -21.32 -11.45 4.01
CA ALA A 70 -20.82 -11.43 5.37
C ALA A 70 -19.63 -12.38 5.56
N LEU A 71 -19.69 -13.60 5.01
CA LEU A 71 -18.58 -14.55 5.04
C LEU A 71 -17.35 -14.02 4.31
N VAL A 72 -17.52 -13.45 3.10
CA VAL A 72 -16.41 -12.86 2.34
C VAL A 72 -15.73 -11.75 3.13
N LEU A 73 -16.50 -10.82 3.70
CA LEU A 73 -15.96 -9.72 4.49
C LEU A 73 -15.32 -10.19 5.80
N ALA A 74 -15.96 -11.13 6.51
CA ALA A 74 -15.47 -11.67 7.77
C ALA A 74 -14.15 -12.41 7.59
N PHE A 75 -14.04 -13.29 6.58
CA PHE A 75 -12.79 -13.96 6.27
C PHE A 75 -11.72 -12.99 5.76
N GLY A 76 -12.08 -12.04 4.88
CA GLY A 76 -11.13 -11.03 4.40
C GLY A 76 -10.54 -10.18 5.54
N LEU A 77 -11.36 -9.81 6.52
CA LEU A 77 -10.91 -9.14 7.74
C LEU A 77 -10.06 -10.09 8.61
N ALA A 78 -10.51 -11.32 8.81
CA ALA A 78 -9.80 -12.32 9.59
C ALA A 78 -8.41 -12.63 9.04
N PHE A 79 -8.23 -12.68 7.71
CA PHE A 79 -6.92 -12.87 7.06
C PHE A 79 -5.94 -11.74 7.43
N ARG A 80 -6.41 -10.49 7.35
CA ARG A 80 -5.60 -9.31 7.71
C ARG A 80 -5.25 -9.32 9.20
N VAL A 81 -6.23 -9.57 10.07
CA VAL A 81 -6.02 -9.66 11.52
C VAL A 81 -5.05 -10.79 11.88
N ALA A 82 -5.20 -11.96 11.25
CA ALA A 82 -4.31 -13.10 11.43
C ALA A 82 -2.85 -12.79 11.05
N SER A 83 -2.65 -11.93 10.06
CA SER A 83 -1.31 -11.51 9.61
C SER A 83 -0.66 -10.42 10.47
N LEU A 84 -1.40 -9.73 11.35
CA LEU A 84 -0.88 -8.62 12.16
C LEU A 84 0.33 -8.99 13.04
N PRO A 85 0.43 -10.18 13.64
CA PRO A 85 1.58 -10.55 14.46
C PRO A 85 2.80 -11.01 13.65
N ALA A 86 2.65 -11.25 12.34
CA ALA A 86 3.72 -11.85 11.54
C ALA A 86 4.98 -10.96 11.50
N PRO A 87 6.19 -11.53 11.48
CA PRO A 87 7.40 -10.76 11.29
C PRO A 87 7.42 -10.13 9.89
N VAL A 88 8.10 -8.99 9.75
CA VAL A 88 8.35 -8.37 8.44
C VAL A 88 9.61 -9.03 7.88
N VAL A 89 9.47 -9.82 6.83
CA VAL A 89 10.56 -10.65 6.28
C VAL A 89 11.06 -10.13 4.94
N LEU A 90 10.14 -9.74 4.05
CA LEU A 90 10.46 -9.42 2.64
C LEU A 90 10.74 -7.93 2.37
N SER A 91 10.50 -7.05 3.33
CA SER A 91 10.69 -5.60 3.15
C SER A 91 11.22 -4.95 4.44
N SER A 92 11.95 -3.85 4.27
CA SER A 92 12.43 -2.99 5.35
C SER A 92 11.83 -1.58 5.31
N ASP A 93 10.91 -1.29 4.38
CA ASP A 93 10.34 0.05 4.19
C ASP A 93 9.58 0.53 5.43
N VAL A 94 8.96 -0.38 6.18
CA VAL A 94 8.22 -0.02 7.40
C VAL A 94 9.11 0.65 8.45
N TYR A 95 10.39 0.28 8.52
CA TYR A 95 11.32 0.93 9.43
C TYR A 95 11.61 2.37 9.02
N ARG A 96 11.59 2.66 7.71
CA ARG A 96 11.65 4.03 7.22
C ARG A 96 10.39 4.83 7.59
N TYR A 97 9.20 4.23 7.51
CA TYR A 97 7.94 4.89 7.89
C TYR A 97 7.95 5.31 9.36
N LEU A 98 8.30 4.37 10.24
CA LEU A 98 8.37 4.60 11.69
C LEU A 98 9.45 5.64 12.03
N TRP A 99 10.62 5.55 11.38
CA TRP A 99 11.70 6.50 11.56
C TRP A 99 11.33 7.92 11.15
N ASP A 100 10.79 8.10 9.94
CA ASP A 100 10.40 9.43 9.45
C ASP A 100 9.29 10.04 10.31
N GLY A 101 8.36 9.22 10.81
CA GLY A 101 7.37 9.64 11.80
C GLY A 101 8.01 10.12 13.11
N ARG A 102 9.03 9.41 13.62
CA ARG A 102 9.79 9.81 14.82
C ARG A 102 10.53 11.13 14.60
N VAL A 103 11.23 11.30 13.48
CA VAL A 103 11.96 12.52 13.13
C VAL A 103 11.03 13.72 13.09
N GLN A 104 9.86 13.57 12.44
CA GLN A 104 8.86 14.63 12.39
C GLN A 104 8.26 14.94 13.76
N ARG A 105 8.00 13.93 14.59
CA ARG A 105 7.49 14.14 15.95
C ARG A 105 8.48 14.88 16.85
N ALA A 106 9.79 14.79 16.55
CA ALA A 106 10.83 15.60 17.18
C ALA A 106 10.93 17.03 16.63
N GLY A 107 10.03 17.43 15.71
CA GLY A 107 10.01 18.75 15.08
C GLY A 107 11.03 18.92 13.95
N ILE A 108 11.61 17.83 13.45
CA ILE A 108 12.64 17.86 12.40
C ILE A 108 12.01 17.52 11.05
N ASN A 109 12.34 18.31 10.03
CA ASN A 109 11.91 18.08 8.66
C ASN A 109 12.59 16.80 8.08
N PRO A 110 11.84 15.77 7.66
CA PRO A 110 12.39 14.48 7.22
C PRO A 110 13.07 14.54 5.85
N TYR A 111 12.90 15.63 5.10
CA TYR A 111 13.61 15.88 3.84
C TYR A 111 15.00 16.47 4.05
N ARG A 112 15.33 16.93 5.26
CA ARG A 112 16.57 17.69 5.52
C ARG A 112 17.79 16.79 5.72
N TYR A 113 17.62 15.68 6.43
CA TYR A 113 18.73 14.82 6.85
C TYR A 113 18.45 13.34 6.58
N PRO A 114 19.42 12.58 6.05
CA PRO A 114 19.33 11.13 6.02
C PRO A 114 19.42 10.53 7.44
N PRO A 115 18.86 9.32 7.70
CA PRO A 115 18.95 8.65 9.00
C PRO A 115 20.37 8.48 9.57
N ALA A 116 21.37 8.37 8.70
CA ALA A 116 22.78 8.27 9.05
C ALA A 116 23.43 9.62 9.39
N ALA A 117 22.73 10.74 9.23
CA ALA A 117 23.27 12.07 9.52
C ALA A 117 23.56 12.26 11.03
N PRO A 118 24.66 12.94 11.41
CA PRO A 118 24.99 13.24 12.81
C PRO A 118 23.87 13.97 13.55
N GLU A 119 23.13 14.85 12.88
CA GLU A 119 22.04 15.65 13.44
C GLU A 119 20.89 14.78 13.98
N LEU A 120 20.72 13.58 13.43
CA LEU A 120 19.70 12.62 13.87
C LEU A 120 20.23 11.57 14.84
N GLN A 121 21.51 11.63 15.24
CA GLN A 121 22.12 10.70 16.19
C GLN A 121 21.33 10.57 17.51
N PRO A 122 20.81 11.65 18.11
CA PRO A 122 20.02 11.55 19.36
C PRO A 122 18.71 10.77 19.20
N LEU A 123 18.20 10.60 17.98
CA LEU A 123 16.95 9.89 17.72
C LEU A 123 17.14 8.40 17.43
N ARG A 124 18.38 7.91 17.30
CA ARG A 124 18.67 6.52 16.92
C ARG A 124 18.38 5.56 18.08
N ASP A 125 17.67 4.47 17.78
CA ASP A 125 17.40 3.39 18.73
C ASP A 125 17.95 2.05 18.23
N ALA A 126 17.95 1.03 19.08
CA ALA A 126 18.48 -0.29 18.76
C ALA A 126 17.55 -1.18 17.90
N ARG A 127 16.27 -0.81 17.70
CA ARG A 127 15.25 -1.63 17.06
C ARG A 127 14.87 -1.14 15.65
N ILE A 128 14.66 0.15 15.45
CA ILE A 128 14.19 0.69 14.16
C ILE A 128 15.38 1.12 13.31
N HIS A 129 16.26 1.98 13.84
CA HIS A 129 17.35 2.59 13.06
C HIS A 129 18.24 1.59 12.31
N PRO A 130 18.71 0.47 12.90
CA PRO A 130 19.58 -0.48 12.21
C PRO A 130 18.91 -1.22 11.04
N ARG A 131 17.58 -1.16 10.93
CA ARG A 131 16.79 -1.88 9.91
C ARG A 131 16.31 -0.96 8.80
N ILE A 132 16.62 0.33 8.86
CA ILE A 132 16.23 1.29 7.84
C ILE A 132 17.00 1.02 6.54
N ASN A 133 16.29 0.90 5.43
CA ASN A 133 16.91 0.88 4.10
C ASN A 133 17.41 2.27 3.68
N ARG A 134 18.49 2.31 2.90
CA ARG A 134 19.13 3.55 2.39
C ARG A 134 19.38 4.58 3.51
N PRO A 135 20.08 4.24 4.59
CA PRO A 135 20.26 5.12 5.74
C PRO A 135 20.99 6.43 5.38
N ASP A 136 21.70 6.48 4.26
CA ASP A 136 22.42 7.66 3.75
C ASP A 136 21.57 8.55 2.82
N ALA A 137 20.29 8.24 2.64
CA ALA A 137 19.36 9.04 1.85
C ALA A 137 18.28 9.70 2.73
N PRO A 138 17.96 10.99 2.50
CA PRO A 138 16.74 11.61 3.01
C PRO A 138 15.49 10.84 2.57
N THR A 139 14.31 11.20 3.04
CA THR A 139 13.11 10.49 2.61
C THR A 139 12.77 10.70 1.12
N ILE A 140 12.19 9.69 0.47
CA ILE A 140 11.55 9.80 -0.86
C ILE A 140 10.04 9.96 -0.76
N TYR A 141 9.48 9.69 0.42
CA TYR A 141 8.04 9.63 0.57
C TYR A 141 7.43 11.02 0.43
N PRO A 142 6.34 11.20 -0.36
CA PRO A 142 5.75 12.52 -0.54
C PRO A 142 5.02 12.97 0.74
N PRO A 143 4.63 14.26 0.83
CA PRO A 143 4.14 14.83 2.09
C PRO A 143 2.90 14.16 2.71
N GLY A 144 2.03 13.56 1.91
CA GLY A 144 0.85 12.84 2.43
C GLY A 144 1.24 11.53 3.11
N ALA A 145 2.26 10.84 2.58
CA ALA A 145 2.88 9.70 3.26
C ALA A 145 3.54 10.13 4.57
N GLN A 146 4.29 11.24 4.54
CA GLN A 146 4.91 11.81 5.74
C GLN A 146 3.89 12.19 6.81
N ALA A 147 2.76 12.77 6.40
CA ALA A 147 1.66 13.08 7.31
C ALA A 147 1.06 11.82 7.93
N ALA A 148 0.91 10.72 7.18
CA ALA A 148 0.46 9.44 7.72
C ALA A 148 1.44 8.87 8.74
N PHE A 149 2.75 8.92 8.44
CA PHE A 149 3.80 8.47 9.37
C PHE A 149 3.78 9.28 10.67
N LEU A 150 3.67 10.60 10.57
CA LEU A 150 3.57 11.49 11.72
C LEU A 150 2.30 11.22 12.53
N ALA A 151 1.14 11.07 11.87
CA ALA A 151 -0.12 10.80 12.55
C ALA A 151 -0.07 9.51 13.37
N VAL A 152 0.51 8.44 12.82
CA VAL A 152 0.71 7.19 13.56
C VAL A 152 1.74 7.38 14.68
N ALA A 153 2.84 8.10 14.44
CA ALA A 153 3.85 8.36 15.47
C ALA A 153 3.31 9.17 16.67
N TRP A 154 2.31 10.01 16.48
CA TRP A 154 1.63 10.73 17.57
C TRP A 154 0.81 9.81 18.48
N VAL A 155 0.12 8.83 17.91
CA VAL A 155 -0.82 7.96 18.66
C VAL A 155 -0.15 6.67 19.15
N ALA A 156 0.73 6.10 18.33
CA ALA A 156 1.38 4.82 18.56
C ALA A 156 2.87 4.91 18.13
N PRO A 157 3.69 5.67 18.87
CA PRO A 157 5.08 5.89 18.51
C PRO A 157 5.86 4.58 18.43
N ASP A 158 6.69 4.49 17.39
CA ASP A 158 7.62 3.38 17.18
C ASP A 158 6.94 1.99 17.13
N SER A 159 5.64 1.97 16.84
CA SER A 159 4.81 0.76 16.89
C SER A 159 4.49 0.25 15.49
N LEU A 160 5.10 -0.88 15.13
CA LEU A 160 4.72 -1.63 13.92
C LEU A 160 3.24 -2.03 13.94
N LEU A 161 2.73 -2.44 15.10
CA LEU A 161 1.32 -2.78 15.24
C LEU A 161 0.43 -1.54 15.00
N GLY A 162 0.80 -0.38 15.55
CA GLY A 162 0.09 0.87 15.30
C GLY A 162 0.01 1.22 13.81
N TRP A 163 1.13 1.06 13.09
CA TRP A 163 1.18 1.24 11.65
C TRP A 163 0.27 0.25 10.89
N ARG A 164 0.34 -1.05 11.23
CA ARG A 164 -0.50 -2.06 10.60
C ARG A 164 -1.99 -1.87 10.88
N LEU A 165 -2.35 -1.38 12.08
CA LEU A 165 -3.74 -1.03 12.40
C LEU A 165 -4.23 0.17 11.59
N PHE A 166 -3.39 1.18 11.35
CA PHE A 166 -3.72 2.26 10.43
C PHE A 166 -4.00 1.73 9.00
N LEU A 167 -3.14 0.85 8.49
CA LEU A 167 -3.36 0.22 7.17
C LEU A 167 -4.61 -0.66 7.15
N LEU A 168 -4.91 -1.37 8.23
CA LEU A 168 -6.13 -2.15 8.36
C LEU A 168 -7.38 -1.26 8.30
N LEU A 169 -7.35 -0.09 8.95
CA LEU A 169 -8.44 0.90 8.85
C LEU A 169 -8.60 1.41 7.41
N ALA A 170 -7.48 1.66 6.70
CA ALA A 170 -7.53 2.02 5.28
C ALA A 170 -8.13 0.89 4.44
N GLU A 171 -7.77 -0.36 4.66
CA GLU A 171 -8.33 -1.53 3.97
C GLU A 171 -9.84 -1.69 4.22
N VAL A 172 -10.31 -1.45 5.45
CA VAL A 172 -11.75 -1.43 5.77
C VAL A 172 -12.45 -0.30 5.01
N ALA A 173 -11.88 0.91 5.00
CA ALA A 173 -12.42 2.02 4.21
C ALA A 173 -12.46 1.68 2.71
N THR A 174 -11.41 1.04 2.18
CA THR A 174 -11.38 0.56 0.79
C THR A 174 -12.50 -0.42 0.50
N ALA A 175 -12.70 -1.43 1.36
CA ALA A 175 -13.79 -2.38 1.20
C ALA A 175 -15.17 -1.69 1.19
N LEU A 176 -15.41 -0.74 2.08
CA LEU A 176 -16.67 0.03 2.12
C LEU A 176 -16.89 0.86 0.85
N LEU A 177 -15.83 1.49 0.32
CA LEU A 177 -15.89 2.28 -0.92
C LEU A 177 -16.08 1.38 -2.15
N LEU A 178 -15.45 0.21 -2.18
CA LEU A 178 -15.68 -0.80 -3.23
C LEU A 178 -17.12 -1.28 -3.22
N LEU A 179 -17.73 -1.54 -2.05
CA LEU A 179 -19.15 -1.93 -1.98
C LEU A 179 -20.05 -0.85 -2.59
N ARG A 180 -19.79 0.43 -2.31
CA ARG A 180 -20.53 1.55 -2.93
C ARG A 180 -20.33 1.61 -4.46
N LEU A 181 -19.13 1.35 -4.94
CA LEU A 181 -18.86 1.30 -6.38
C LEU A 181 -19.56 0.12 -7.05
N LEU A 182 -19.56 -1.06 -6.42
CA LEU A 182 -20.28 -2.24 -6.92
C LEU A 182 -21.78 -1.98 -7.03
N ASP A 183 -22.38 -1.31 -6.04
CA ASP A 183 -23.79 -0.90 -6.10
C ASP A 183 -24.08 -0.02 -7.31
N ARG A 184 -23.21 0.96 -7.59
CA ARG A 184 -23.36 1.85 -8.74
C ARG A 184 -23.21 1.16 -10.09
N LEU A 185 -22.35 0.14 -10.14
CA LEU A 185 -22.18 -0.69 -11.33
C LEU A 185 -23.27 -1.75 -11.48
N ALA A 186 -24.24 -1.82 -10.56
CA ALA A 186 -25.25 -2.88 -10.47
C ALA A 186 -24.64 -4.29 -10.43
N VAL A 187 -23.40 -4.41 -9.94
CA VAL A 187 -22.70 -5.67 -9.74
C VAL A 187 -23.00 -6.20 -8.34
N PRO A 188 -23.25 -7.52 -8.16
CA PRO A 188 -23.45 -8.10 -6.85
C PRO A 188 -22.29 -7.76 -5.89
N ARG A 189 -22.62 -7.30 -4.68
CA ARG A 189 -21.64 -6.87 -3.66
C ARG A 189 -20.63 -7.95 -3.30
N GLU A 190 -20.99 -9.22 -3.45
CA GLU A 190 -20.09 -10.35 -3.20
C GLU A 190 -18.85 -10.34 -4.10
N ALA A 191 -18.89 -9.63 -5.24
CA ALA A 191 -17.72 -9.40 -6.08
C ALA A 191 -16.56 -8.68 -5.35
N VAL A 192 -16.81 -8.07 -4.19
CA VAL A 192 -15.77 -7.55 -3.29
C VAL A 192 -14.74 -8.62 -2.90
N VAL A 193 -15.08 -9.92 -3.02
CA VAL A 193 -14.14 -11.04 -2.85
C VAL A 193 -12.87 -10.88 -3.68
N LEU A 194 -12.96 -10.26 -4.87
CA LEU A 194 -11.81 -10.00 -5.75
C LEU A 194 -10.70 -9.22 -5.05
N TYR A 195 -11.06 -8.35 -4.11
CA TYR A 195 -10.10 -7.56 -3.33
C TYR A 195 -9.97 -8.08 -1.89
N ALA A 196 -11.09 -8.38 -1.24
CA ALA A 196 -11.11 -8.78 0.17
C ALA A 196 -10.29 -10.05 0.42
N TRP A 197 -10.19 -10.95 -0.55
CA TRP A 197 -9.45 -12.21 -0.44
C TRP A 197 -8.14 -12.22 -1.23
N ALA A 198 -7.80 -11.14 -1.94
CA ALA A 198 -6.58 -11.06 -2.74
C ALA A 198 -5.35 -11.25 -1.84
N PRO A 199 -4.53 -12.31 -2.03
CA PRO A 199 -3.38 -12.55 -1.17
C PRO A 199 -2.38 -11.41 -1.20
N LEU A 200 -2.19 -10.78 -2.36
CA LEU A 200 -1.34 -9.60 -2.50
C LEU A 200 -1.73 -8.45 -1.57
N ALA A 201 -3.04 -8.18 -1.42
CA ALA A 201 -3.51 -7.11 -0.54
C ALA A 201 -3.28 -7.43 0.95
N VAL A 202 -3.36 -8.70 1.32
CA VAL A 202 -3.10 -9.15 2.70
C VAL A 202 -1.60 -9.14 3.01
N PHE A 203 -0.79 -9.74 2.14
CA PHE A 203 0.65 -9.88 2.31
C PHE A 203 1.39 -8.56 2.16
N GLU A 204 1.27 -7.85 1.04
CA GLU A 204 2.02 -6.61 0.85
C GLU A 204 1.42 -5.48 1.70
N GLY A 205 0.09 -5.42 1.78
CA GLY A 205 -0.61 -4.38 2.52
C GLY A 205 -0.39 -4.46 4.03
N VAL A 206 -1.20 -5.25 4.73
CA VAL A 206 -1.22 -5.25 6.20
C VAL A 206 -0.03 -6.01 6.78
N GLN A 207 0.36 -7.15 6.18
CA GLN A 207 1.46 -7.95 6.73
C GLN A 207 2.82 -7.25 6.53
N ALA A 208 3.23 -6.96 5.30
CA ALA A 208 4.49 -6.27 5.04
C ALA A 208 4.45 -4.79 5.46
N GLY A 209 3.24 -4.24 5.63
CA GLY A 209 3.03 -2.89 6.14
C GLY A 209 3.25 -1.83 5.06
N HIS A 210 3.01 -2.15 3.79
CA HIS A 210 3.20 -1.21 2.69
C HIS A 210 2.15 -0.11 2.68
N LEU A 211 2.60 1.11 2.40
CA LEU A 211 1.76 2.32 2.37
C LEU A 211 0.70 2.28 1.27
N GLU A 212 0.92 1.48 0.23
CA GLU A 212 0.13 1.38 -1.00
C GLU A 212 -1.37 1.20 -0.70
N VAL A 213 -1.72 0.43 0.32
CA VAL A 213 -3.12 0.22 0.71
C VAL A 213 -3.79 1.48 1.28
N ALA A 214 -3.03 2.40 1.87
CA ALA A 214 -3.53 3.70 2.32
C ALA A 214 -3.86 4.65 1.16
N VAL A 215 -3.31 4.42 -0.04
CA VAL A 215 -3.64 5.19 -1.25
C VAL A 215 -5.06 4.89 -1.72
N LEU A 216 -5.52 3.66 -1.54
CA LEU A 216 -6.77 3.15 -2.13
C LEU A 216 -8.03 3.92 -1.70
N PRO A 217 -8.25 4.28 -0.41
CA PRO A 217 -9.43 5.04 -0.02
C PRO A 217 -9.54 6.40 -0.73
N ALA A 218 -8.42 7.14 -0.79
CA ALA A 218 -8.37 8.44 -1.44
C ALA A 218 -8.63 8.30 -2.96
N LEU A 219 -8.04 7.27 -3.58
CA LEU A 219 -8.23 6.99 -5.00
C LEU A 219 -9.69 6.60 -5.34
N LEU A 220 -10.31 5.74 -4.53
CA LEU A 220 -11.70 5.32 -4.73
C LEU A 220 -12.69 6.46 -4.46
N LEU A 221 -12.42 7.31 -3.47
CA LEU A 221 -13.19 8.53 -3.25
C LEU A 221 -13.08 9.49 -4.45
N ALA A 222 -11.88 9.65 -5.00
CA ALA A 222 -11.67 10.45 -6.20
C ALA A 222 -12.51 9.92 -7.37
N LEU A 223 -12.53 8.60 -7.58
CA LEU A 223 -13.35 7.94 -8.61
C LEU A 223 -14.85 8.15 -8.37
N LEU A 224 -15.33 7.93 -7.13
CA LEU A 224 -16.74 8.10 -6.77
C LEU A 224 -17.21 9.54 -7.02
N TRP A 225 -16.48 10.53 -6.54
CA TRP A 225 -16.83 11.94 -6.73
C TRP A 225 -16.68 12.38 -8.18
N ARG A 226 -15.77 11.77 -8.93
CA ARG A 226 -15.68 11.99 -10.37
C ARG A 226 -16.93 11.48 -11.09
N GLN A 227 -17.42 10.29 -10.76
CA GLN A 227 -18.66 9.72 -11.32
C GLN A 227 -19.90 10.56 -10.95
N GLU A 228 -19.88 11.21 -9.79
CA GLU A 228 -20.92 12.15 -9.35
C GLU A 228 -20.81 13.56 -9.99
N GLY A 229 -19.80 13.81 -10.84
CA GLY A 229 -19.56 15.13 -11.44
C GLY A 229 -18.95 16.16 -10.48
N ARG A 230 -18.57 15.76 -9.27
CA ARG A 230 -17.97 16.63 -8.24
C ARG A 230 -16.46 16.80 -8.46
N LEU A 231 -16.10 17.48 -9.55
CA LEU A 231 -14.72 17.54 -10.06
C LEU A 231 -13.70 18.14 -9.08
N LEU A 232 -14.08 19.14 -8.28
CA LEU A 232 -13.17 19.72 -7.27
C LEU A 232 -12.86 18.71 -6.16
N SER A 233 -13.89 18.05 -5.63
CA SER A 233 -13.70 17.02 -4.60
C SER A 233 -12.91 15.83 -5.15
N ALA A 234 -13.22 15.40 -6.38
CA ALA A 234 -12.49 14.34 -7.06
C ALA A 234 -11.00 14.70 -7.24
N GLY A 235 -10.71 15.93 -7.69
CA GLY A 235 -9.35 16.42 -7.84
C GLY A 235 -8.62 16.49 -6.51
N ALA A 236 -9.27 17.00 -5.46
CA ALA A 236 -8.68 17.07 -4.13
C ALA A 236 -8.34 15.67 -3.56
N ALA A 237 -9.27 14.72 -3.65
CA ALA A 237 -9.02 13.33 -3.24
C ALA A 237 -7.90 12.66 -4.05
N LEU A 238 -7.84 12.92 -5.36
CA LEU A 238 -6.74 12.45 -6.19
C LEU A 238 -5.41 13.09 -5.75
N GLY A 239 -5.40 14.38 -5.40
CA GLY A 239 -4.24 15.06 -4.86
C GLY A 239 -3.73 14.43 -3.55
N VAL A 240 -4.65 14.01 -2.65
CA VAL A 240 -4.29 13.24 -1.46
C VAL A 240 -3.66 11.90 -1.83
N ALA A 241 -4.22 11.17 -2.81
CA ALA A 241 -3.65 9.92 -3.29
C ALA A 241 -2.23 10.13 -3.87
N VAL A 242 -2.02 11.20 -4.65
CA VAL A 242 -0.70 11.60 -5.19
C VAL A 242 0.30 11.92 -4.08
N LEU A 243 -0.15 12.58 -3.01
CA LEU A 243 0.68 12.89 -1.86
C LEU A 243 1.00 11.66 -1.00
N LEU A 244 0.22 10.58 -1.07
CA LEU A 244 0.57 9.31 -0.45
C LEU A 244 1.57 8.53 -1.32
N LYS A 245 1.37 8.53 -2.64
CA LYS A 245 2.29 7.92 -3.61
C LYS A 245 2.14 8.65 -4.94
N LEU A 246 3.21 8.92 -5.67
CA LEU A 246 3.16 9.83 -6.83
C LEU A 246 2.39 9.27 -8.04
N TYR A 247 2.37 7.94 -8.24
CA TYR A 247 1.86 7.32 -9.47
C TYR A 247 0.37 7.58 -9.80
N PRO A 248 -0.58 7.80 -8.87
CA PRO A 248 -1.96 8.15 -9.20
C PRO A 248 -2.08 9.45 -10.02
N ALA A 249 -1.03 10.28 -10.07
CA ALA A 249 -1.00 11.49 -10.90
C ALA A 249 -1.23 11.18 -12.39
N VAL A 250 -0.88 9.96 -12.86
CA VAL A 250 -1.15 9.50 -14.23
C VAL A 250 -2.64 9.57 -14.58
N LEU A 251 -3.53 9.43 -13.59
CA LEU A 251 -4.96 9.50 -13.80
C LEU A 251 -5.41 10.90 -14.20
N LEU A 252 -4.64 11.96 -13.94
CA LEU A 252 -4.93 13.28 -14.49
C LEU A 252 -4.97 13.25 -16.02
N LEU A 253 -4.11 12.47 -16.67
CA LEU A 253 -4.11 12.34 -18.14
C LEU A 253 -5.40 11.67 -18.63
N ALA A 254 -5.82 10.59 -17.97
CA ALA A 254 -7.02 9.84 -18.34
C ALA A 254 -8.32 10.58 -17.97
N TRP A 255 -8.28 11.41 -16.92
CA TRP A 255 -9.46 12.04 -16.34
C TRP A 255 -9.61 13.52 -16.72
N TRP A 256 -8.62 14.12 -17.35
CA TRP A 256 -8.73 15.48 -17.88
C TRP A 256 -9.83 15.56 -18.92
N ARG A 257 -10.78 16.49 -18.74
CA ARG A 257 -11.75 16.85 -19.77
C ARG A 257 -11.31 18.17 -20.40
N ARG A 258 -11.10 18.19 -21.72
CA ARG A 258 -10.63 19.39 -22.43
C ARG A 258 -11.57 20.57 -22.09
N GLY A 259 -11.00 21.68 -21.62
CA GLY A 259 -11.74 22.86 -21.16
C GLY A 259 -12.12 22.89 -19.68
N ASP A 260 -12.13 21.76 -18.95
CA ASP A 260 -12.43 21.73 -17.52
C ASP A 260 -11.17 21.58 -16.67
N ARG A 261 -10.76 22.68 -16.04
CA ARG A 261 -9.57 22.74 -15.20
C ARG A 261 -9.84 22.42 -13.73
N ARG A 262 -11.10 22.19 -13.31
CA ARG A 262 -11.46 22.04 -11.89
C ARG A 262 -10.74 20.87 -11.22
N LEU A 263 -10.77 19.70 -11.84
CA LEU A 263 -10.10 18.50 -11.32
C LEU A 263 -8.57 18.66 -11.24
N PRO A 264 -7.86 19.00 -12.34
CA PRO A 264 -6.40 19.14 -12.27
C PRO A 264 -5.97 20.30 -11.36
N ALA A 265 -6.71 21.42 -11.32
CA ALA A 265 -6.40 22.53 -10.43
C ALA A 265 -6.57 22.15 -8.95
N ALA A 266 -7.65 21.45 -8.59
CA ALA A 266 -7.85 20.99 -7.21
C ALA A 266 -6.79 19.95 -6.79
N CYS A 267 -6.42 19.03 -7.69
CA CYS A 267 -5.33 18.09 -7.45
C CYS A 267 -4.00 18.83 -7.21
N ALA A 268 -3.64 19.74 -8.11
CA ALA A 268 -2.43 20.54 -7.99
C ALA A 268 -2.43 21.40 -6.71
N ALA A 269 -3.56 22.02 -6.36
CA ALA A 269 -3.70 22.82 -5.14
C ALA A 269 -3.44 21.98 -3.88
N VAL A 270 -4.01 20.77 -3.79
CA VAL A 270 -3.76 19.85 -2.67
C VAL A 270 -2.30 19.42 -2.63
N VAL A 271 -1.72 19.05 -3.78
CA VAL A 271 -0.30 18.63 -3.84
C VAL A 271 0.61 19.77 -3.38
N VAL A 272 0.47 20.97 -3.95
CA VAL A 272 1.24 22.15 -3.55
C VAL A 272 1.05 22.43 -2.05
N ALA A 273 -0.19 22.43 -1.56
CA ALA A 273 -0.48 22.65 -0.15
C ALA A 273 0.19 21.62 0.76
N GLY A 274 0.26 20.35 0.35
CA GLY A 274 0.96 19.31 1.10
C GLY A 274 2.47 19.52 1.18
N TYR A 275 3.10 20.09 0.14
CA TYR A 275 4.53 20.39 0.14
C TYR A 275 4.89 21.67 0.91
N LEU A 276 3.98 22.65 1.02
CA LEU A 276 4.27 23.94 1.65
C LEU A 276 4.90 23.84 3.06
N PRO A 277 4.41 22.99 3.99
CA PRO A 277 5.00 22.88 5.34
C PRO A 277 6.46 22.42 5.34
N TYR A 278 6.90 21.69 4.31
CA TYR A 278 8.23 21.12 4.22
C TYR A 278 9.23 22.00 3.45
N LEU A 279 8.76 23.01 2.72
CA LEU A 279 9.64 23.96 2.02
C LEU A 279 10.53 24.72 3.00
N ALA A 280 9.97 25.10 4.15
CA ALA A 280 10.73 25.66 5.25
C ALA A 280 11.74 24.63 5.78
N GLY A 281 13.03 24.91 5.58
CA GLY A 281 14.15 24.10 6.06
C GLY A 281 14.70 23.06 5.08
N ALA A 282 13.95 22.63 4.05
CA ALA A 282 14.46 21.73 3.01
C ALA A 282 14.60 22.38 1.63
N GLY A 283 13.93 23.51 1.36
CA GLY A 283 14.00 24.21 0.07
C GLY A 283 13.56 23.30 -1.09
N THR A 284 14.38 23.21 -2.14
CA THR A 284 14.14 22.29 -3.26
C THR A 284 14.36 20.82 -2.92
N GLY A 285 14.98 20.51 -1.77
CA GLY A 285 15.21 19.15 -1.28
C GLY A 285 13.94 18.38 -0.88
N VAL A 286 12.76 19.02 -0.91
CA VAL A 286 11.47 18.37 -0.61
C VAL A 286 11.07 17.25 -1.57
N VAL A 287 11.72 17.17 -2.75
CA VAL A 287 11.57 16.01 -3.65
C VAL A 287 12.38 14.80 -3.19
N GLY A 288 13.15 14.93 -2.10
CA GLY A 288 13.94 13.86 -1.53
C GLY A 288 15.02 13.36 -2.49
N PHE A 289 15.26 12.06 -2.48
CA PHE A 289 16.15 11.42 -3.45
C PHE A 289 15.45 10.95 -4.73
N LEU A 290 14.22 11.40 -5.00
CA LEU A 290 13.50 11.08 -6.24
C LEU A 290 14.33 11.34 -7.51
N PRO A 291 15.12 12.44 -7.63
CA PRO A 291 15.98 12.65 -8.80
C PRO A 291 16.99 11.53 -9.05
N ARG A 292 17.43 10.80 -8.00
CA ARG A 292 18.38 9.68 -8.15
C ARG A 292 17.78 8.50 -8.94
N TYR A 293 16.46 8.34 -8.92
CA TYR A 293 15.76 7.32 -9.72
C TYR A 293 15.76 7.61 -11.22
N PHE A 294 16.03 8.85 -11.64
CA PHE A 294 16.26 9.17 -13.05
C PHE A 294 17.72 8.97 -13.47
N GLY A 295 18.61 8.70 -12.50
CA GLY A 295 20.00 8.29 -12.73
C GLY A 295 20.17 6.77 -12.82
N SER A 296 21.40 6.35 -13.04
CA SER A 296 21.85 4.97 -13.26
C SER A 296 21.88 4.07 -12.01
N ALA A 297 21.63 4.61 -10.82
CA ALA A 297 22.10 4.02 -9.55
C ALA A 297 21.10 3.07 -8.85
N GLU A 298 19.87 2.93 -9.34
CA GLU A 298 18.77 2.25 -8.61
C GLU A 298 18.09 1.16 -9.47
N ASP A 299 18.82 0.52 -10.40
CA ASP A 299 18.35 -0.66 -11.13
C ASP A 299 18.51 -1.93 -10.27
N PHE A 300 17.51 -2.25 -9.46
CA PHE A 300 17.52 -3.46 -8.61
C PHE A 300 17.15 -4.74 -9.34
N ASN A 301 16.42 -4.62 -10.45
CA ASN A 301 16.01 -5.72 -11.32
C ASN A 301 16.03 -5.23 -12.77
N VAL A 302 16.33 -6.12 -13.71
CA VAL A 302 16.18 -5.86 -15.15
C VAL A 302 14.69 -5.67 -15.45
N GLY A 303 14.22 -4.44 -15.31
CA GLY A 303 12.83 -4.05 -15.55
C GLY A 303 12.64 -3.37 -16.90
N LEU A 304 11.37 -3.11 -17.25
CA LEU A 304 11.05 -2.36 -18.48
C LEU A 304 11.77 -1.01 -18.54
N ARG A 305 12.00 -0.37 -17.38
CA ARG A 305 12.83 0.84 -17.27
C ARG A 305 14.22 0.62 -17.86
N TYR A 306 14.93 -0.42 -17.43
CA TYR A 306 16.28 -0.74 -17.91
C TYR A 306 16.30 -0.80 -19.45
N PHE A 307 15.38 -1.57 -20.05
CA PHE A 307 15.29 -1.69 -21.51
C PHE A 307 14.94 -0.37 -22.21
N LEU A 308 14.07 0.44 -21.62
CA LEU A 308 13.67 1.74 -22.17
C LEU A 308 14.75 2.81 -22.02
N THR A 309 15.50 2.80 -20.92
CA THR A 309 16.54 3.80 -20.62
C THR A 309 17.87 3.45 -21.24
N GLU A 310 18.20 2.15 -21.35
CA GLU A 310 19.37 1.65 -22.09
C GLU A 310 19.30 2.06 -23.56
N ALA A 311 18.14 1.90 -24.21
CA ALA A 311 17.92 2.26 -25.61
C ALA A 311 18.15 3.75 -25.93
N VAL A 312 18.10 4.63 -24.92
CA VAL A 312 18.29 6.09 -25.06
C VAL A 312 19.51 6.62 -24.31
N GLY A 313 20.42 5.73 -23.87
CA GLY A 313 21.68 6.13 -23.22
C GLY A 313 21.53 6.66 -21.79
N LEU A 314 20.38 6.44 -21.15
CA LEU A 314 20.08 6.75 -19.75
C LEU A 314 20.20 5.50 -18.85
N GLY A 315 20.79 4.43 -19.36
CA GLY A 315 20.96 3.15 -18.67
C GLY A 315 21.87 3.24 -17.45
N GLY A 316 21.55 2.42 -16.45
CA GLY A 316 22.46 2.03 -15.37
C GLY A 316 23.81 1.54 -15.89
N ALA A 317 24.90 1.75 -15.15
CA ALA A 317 26.03 0.83 -15.30
C ALA A 317 25.50 -0.52 -14.81
N GLY A 318 25.11 -1.38 -15.75
CA GLY A 318 24.39 -2.62 -15.48
C GLY A 318 25.06 -3.43 -14.39
N VAL A 319 24.23 -4.19 -13.67
CA VAL A 319 24.60 -5.19 -12.67
C VAL A 319 25.85 -5.93 -13.15
N ARG A 320 27.03 -5.57 -12.62
CA ARG A 320 28.21 -6.42 -12.75
C ARG A 320 27.89 -7.65 -11.92
N ALA A 321 27.60 -8.76 -12.60
CA ALA A 321 27.49 -10.06 -11.99
C ALA A 321 28.75 -10.32 -11.15
N GLY A 322 28.56 -10.45 -9.85
CA GLY A 322 29.55 -10.81 -8.84
C GLY A 322 28.83 -11.50 -7.70
#